data_AF-A0A7J9KXK9-F1
#
_entry.id   AF-A0A7J9KXK9-F1
#
_cell.length_a   1.000
_cell.length_b   1.000
_cell.length_c   1.000
_cell.angle_alpha   90.00
_cell.angle_beta   90.00
_cell.angle_gamma   90.00
#
_symmetry.space_group_name_H-M   'P 1'
#
loop_
_entity.id
_entity.type
_entity.pdbx_description
1 polymer ?
#
loop_
_entity_poly.entity_id
_entity_poly.type
_entity_poly.pdbx_seq_one_letter_code
_entity_poly.pdbx_strand_id
1 'polypeptide(L)' 'MLSGKYNSSFGWDKYRQMVVAEDAVWNSYIRLQILLKK' A
#
# COMPACT_ATOMS: atom_id res chain seq x y z
N MET A 1 5.57 -11.65 13.62
CA MET A 1 5.79 -10.58 12.62
C MET A 1 6.42 -11.26 11.43
N LEU A 2 5.80 -11.18 10.25
CA LEU A 2 6.06 -12.12 9.15
C LEU A 2 7.48 -11.99 8.61
N SER A 3 8.28 -13.00 8.95
CA SER A 3 9.51 -13.41 8.28
C SER A 3 9.19 -13.93 6.88
N GLY A 4 9.79 -13.32 5.86
CA GLY A 4 10.08 -13.97 4.58
C GLY A 4 8.99 -13.97 3.51
N LYS A 5 9.23 -13.14 2.48
CA LYS A 5 8.99 -13.44 1.06
C LYS A 5 7.54 -13.46 0.51
N TYR A 6 6.64 -12.63 1.03
CA TYR A 6 5.50 -12.06 0.28
C TYR A 6 4.90 -10.89 1.07
N ASN A 7 5.73 -9.89 1.38
CA ASN A 7 5.23 -8.64 1.95
C ASN A 7 4.61 -7.85 0.79
N SER A 8 3.28 -7.88 0.65
CA SER A 8 2.58 -6.93 -0.20
C SER A 8 3.05 -5.52 0.16
N SER A 9 3.25 -4.66 -0.84
CA SER A 9 3.67 -3.26 -0.61
C SER A 9 2.70 -2.49 0.30
N PHE A 10 1.50 -3.03 0.49
CA PHE A 10 0.52 -2.62 1.47
C PHE A 10 0.43 -3.65 2.60
N GLY A 11 0.49 -3.18 3.85
CA GLY A 11 0.14 -3.92 5.04
C GLY A 11 -1.19 -3.44 5.63
N TRP A 12 -1.77 -4.24 6.52
CA TRP A 12 -2.93 -3.85 7.32
C TRP A 12 -2.50 -3.57 8.76
N ASP A 13 -2.68 -2.33 9.23
CA ASP A 13 -2.50 -1.96 10.62
C ASP A 13 -3.77 -2.34 11.40
N LYS A 14 -3.68 -3.40 12.21
CA LYS A 14 -4.79 -3.92 13.01
C LYS A 14 -5.26 -2.96 14.10
N TYR A 15 -4.37 -2.12 14.63
CA TYR A 15 -4.70 -1.20 15.72
C TYR A 15 -5.39 0.05 15.21
N ARG A 16 -4.94 0.55 14.05
CA ARG A 16 -5.54 1.71 13.39
C ARG A 16 -6.69 1.36 12.45
N GLN A 17 -6.91 0.06 12.20
CA GLN A 17 -7.88 -0.46 11.22
C GLN A 17 -7.72 0.21 9.84
N MET A 18 -6.48 0.32 9.37
CA MET A 18 -6.19 1.00 8.11
C MET A 18 -5.07 0.30 7.32
N VAL A 19 -5.07 0.53 6.00
CA VAL A 19 -3.97 0.11 5.13
C VAL A 19 -2.77 1.03 5.36
N VAL A 20 -1.59 0.46 5.48
CA VAL A 20 -0.32 1.18 5.63
C VAL A 20 0.66 0.75 4.54
N ALA A 21 1.39 1.70 3.98
CA ALA A 21 2.42 1.46 2.96
C ALA A 21 3.40 2.63 2.97
N GLU A 22 4.55 2.46 2.33
CA GLU A 22 5.50 3.54 2.10
C GLU A 22 4.89 4.62 1.20
N ASP A 23 5.28 5.88 1.40
CA ASP A 23 4.77 7.01 0.65
C ASP A 23 4.96 6.85 -0.87
N ALA A 24 6.08 6.26 -1.29
CA ALA A 24 6.35 5.98 -2.70
C ALA A 24 5.33 5.02 -3.32
N VAL A 25 4.88 4.02 -2.55
CA VAL A 25 3.86 3.04 -2.96
C VAL A 25 2.50 3.71 -3.06
N TRP A 26 2.11 4.49 -2.03
CA TRP A 26 0.86 5.27 -2.04
C TRP A 26 0.79 6.22 -3.23
N ASN A 27 1.85 7.02 -3.44
CA ASN A 27 1.93 7.97 -4.53
C ASN A 27 1.85 7.29 -5.90
N SER A 28 2.47 6.12 -6.08
CA SER A 28 2.40 5.36 -7.33
C SER A 28 0.99 4.82 -7.58
N TYR A 29 0.34 4.24 -6.58
CA TYR A 29 -1.03 3.73 -6.69
C TYR A 29 -2.03 4.84 -7.03
N ILE A 30 -1.97 5.98 -6.31
CA ILE A 30 -2.86 7.12 -6.56
C ILE A 30 -2.65 7.67 -7.97
N ARG A 31 -1.40 7.83 -8.41
CA ARG A 31 -1.10 8.29 -9.77
C ARG A 31 -1.65 7.34 -10.84
N LEU A 32 -1.44 6.03 -10.68
CA LEU A 32 -2.00 5.04 -11.60
C LEU A 32 -3.52 5.10 -11.64
N GLN A 33 -4.17 5.18 -10.49
CA GLN A 33 -5.64 5.31 -10.43
C GLN A 33 -6.12 6.57 -11.16
N ILE A 34 -5.46 7.71 -10.95
CA ILE A 34 -5.81 8.96 -11.63
C ILE A 34 -5.60 8.83 -13.15
N LEU A 35 -4.47 8.25 -13.57
CA LEU A 35 -4.15 8.08 -14.99
C LEU A 35 -5.10 7.11 -15.70
N LEU A 36 -5.55 6.05 -15.02
CA LEU A 36 -6.50 5.07 -15.57
C LEU A 36 -7.95 5.56 -15.60
N LYS A 37 -8.24 6.69 -14.96
CA LYS A 37 -9.58 7.31 -14.93
C LYS A 37 -9.70 8.52 -15.88
N LYS A 38 -8.68 8.78 -16.69
CA LYS A 38 -8.66 9.79 -17.75
C LYS A 38 -8.71 9.13 -19.12
#